data_AF-A0A1X0DWS3-F1
#
_entry.id   AF-A0A1X0DWS3-F1
#
_cell.length_a   1.000
_cell.length_b   1.000
_cell.length_c   1.000
_cell.angle_alpha   90.00
_cell.angle_beta   90.00
_cell.angle_gamma   90.00
#
_symmetry.space_group_name_H-M   'P 1'
#
loop_
_entity.id
_entity.type
_entity.pdbx_description
1 polymer ?
#
loop_
_entity_poly.entity_id
_entity_poly.type
_entity_poly.pdbx_seq_one_letter_code
_entity_poly.pdbx_strand_id
1 'polypeptide(L)'
;MLRKMTVDAASQNPPVALVTMEIRHPATDSLTESSSGELRRLLADHLPIERQAQDVAWAMGAGGNPTPAAERFVRYVNRDNTIAASMKTQAVVIETTAYTNFDELVDVVMRVVDARSQFSPIVGVERLGLRYVLEVRVPVGVDGRIEWSNWIAEPLLGPQRIAPAGLTLTEWQGAAVYREAQPGKSMIVRYGPGVGQALDASYHLRRTLPAQQGPFFLLDIDSFWTPTGAIPEYDRDAVLTTFQDLYQPARTVFAEMLTNRLKDDLLSS
;
A
#
# COMPACT_ATOMS: atom_id res chain seq x y z
N MET A 1 -26.30 -16.63 15.10
CA MET A 1 -25.70 -15.29 14.85
C MET A 1 -24.19 -15.45 14.86
N LEU A 2 -23.58 -15.51 13.69
CA LEU A 2 -22.14 -15.71 13.52
C LEU A 2 -21.41 -14.38 13.68
N ARG A 3 -20.45 -14.34 14.60
CA ARG A 3 -19.53 -13.22 14.83
C ARG A 3 -18.75 -12.99 13.53
N LYS A 4 -18.99 -11.85 12.85
CA LYS A 4 -18.17 -11.40 11.72
C LYS A 4 -16.73 -11.32 12.21
N MET A 5 -15.87 -12.21 11.71
CA MET A 5 -14.43 -12.18 11.98
C MET A 5 -13.85 -11.02 11.17
N THR A 6 -13.34 -10.00 11.84
CA THR A 6 -12.58 -8.89 11.25
C THR A 6 -11.10 -9.30 11.27
N VAL A 7 -10.40 -9.16 10.14
CA VAL A 7 -8.93 -9.32 10.06
C VAL A 7 -8.21 -8.17 10.81
N ASP A 8 -8.96 -7.18 11.25
CA ASP A 8 -8.49 -5.90 11.78
C ASP A 8 -8.07 -5.88 13.26
N ALA A 9 -8.16 -6.99 14.01
CA ALA A 9 -7.97 -6.91 15.47
C ALA A 9 -7.31 -8.12 16.12
N ALA A 10 -6.77 -9.06 15.35
CA ALA A 10 -6.43 -10.35 15.90
C ALA A 10 -4.94 -10.55 16.24
N SER A 11 -4.05 -9.65 15.83
CA SER A 11 -2.69 -9.56 16.38
C SER A 11 -2.44 -8.15 16.89
N GLN A 12 -1.69 -7.97 17.98
CA GLN A 12 -1.28 -6.64 18.46
C GLN A 12 -0.40 -5.87 17.46
N ASN A 13 0.12 -6.53 16.41
CA ASN A 13 0.82 -5.93 15.29
C ASN A 13 0.60 -6.78 14.02
N PRO A 14 -0.29 -6.39 13.08
CA PRO A 14 -0.32 -7.05 11.78
C PRO A 14 1.05 -6.84 11.10
N PRO A 15 1.57 -7.80 10.31
CA PRO A 15 2.90 -7.69 9.69
C PRO A 15 2.93 -6.68 8.53
N VAL A 16 2.10 -5.64 8.59
CA VAL A 16 1.94 -4.62 7.57
C VAL A 16 3.03 -3.57 7.77
N ALA A 17 3.97 -3.51 6.83
CA ALA A 17 5.03 -2.51 6.82
C ALA A 17 4.54 -1.17 6.26
N LEU A 18 3.65 -1.20 5.27
CA LEU A 18 3.09 -0.01 4.62
C LEU A 18 1.72 -0.33 4.02
N VAL A 19 0.79 0.61 4.15
CA VAL A 19 -0.43 0.68 3.34
C VAL A 19 -0.44 1.98 2.56
N THR A 20 -0.80 1.90 1.29
CA THR A 20 -0.96 3.06 0.41
C THR A 20 -2.34 3.05 -0.22
N MET A 21 -3.05 4.16 -0.10
CA MET A 21 -4.28 4.44 -0.85
C MET A 21 -4.03 5.61 -1.80
N GLU A 22 -4.28 5.40 -3.09
CA GLU A 22 -4.04 6.38 -4.14
C GLU A 22 -5.34 6.67 -4.89
N ILE A 23 -5.58 7.96 -5.14
CA ILE A 23 -6.62 8.44 -6.05
C ILE A 23 -5.91 9.25 -7.12
N ARG A 24 -5.84 8.74 -8.34
CA ARG A 24 -5.39 9.52 -9.50
C ARG A 24 -6.57 10.20 -10.15
N HIS A 25 -6.33 11.41 -10.61
CA HIS A 25 -7.32 12.27 -11.22
C HIS A 25 -6.66 13.13 -12.29
N PRO A 26 -7.44 13.71 -13.22
CA PRO A 26 -6.92 14.70 -14.17
C PRO A 26 -6.17 15.81 -13.43
N ALA A 27 -5.17 16.40 -14.09
CA ALA A 27 -4.37 17.45 -13.50
C ALA A 27 -5.26 18.57 -12.93
N THR A 28 -4.98 18.92 -11.68
CA THR A 28 -5.68 20.01 -11.00
C THR A 28 -4.71 21.12 -10.68
N ASP A 29 -5.23 22.33 -10.50
CA ASP A 29 -4.42 23.48 -10.15
C ASP A 29 -3.63 23.23 -8.87
N SER A 30 -2.36 23.65 -8.89
CA SER A 30 -1.49 23.62 -7.73
C SER A 30 -2.11 24.41 -6.58
N LEU A 31 -1.94 23.91 -5.35
CA LEU A 31 -2.41 24.61 -4.17
C LEU A 31 -1.70 25.97 -4.04
N THR A 32 -2.48 27.05 -3.94
CA THR A 32 -1.96 28.38 -3.62
C THR A 32 -1.55 28.46 -2.15
N GLU A 33 -0.76 29.45 -1.76
CA GLU A 33 -0.34 29.63 -0.35
C GLU A 33 -1.54 29.77 0.60
N SER A 34 -2.60 30.47 0.19
CA SER A 34 -3.83 30.60 0.96
C SER A 34 -4.60 29.28 1.07
N SER A 35 -4.69 28.51 -0.04
CA SER A 35 -5.31 27.17 -0.05
C SER A 35 -4.55 26.18 0.84
N SER A 36 -3.22 26.24 0.87
CA SER A 36 -2.39 25.38 1.73
C SER A 36 -2.59 25.67 3.22
N GLY A 37 -2.74 26.95 3.60
CA GLY A 37 -3.02 27.35 4.97
C GLY A 37 -4.36 26.82 5.50
N GLU A 38 -5.41 26.88 4.67
CA GLU A 38 -6.73 26.34 4.99
C GLU A 38 -6.76 24.80 4.99
N LEU A 39 -6.09 24.15 4.03
CA LEU A 39 -5.97 22.69 4.00
C LEU A 39 -5.27 22.18 5.26
N ARG A 40 -4.20 22.86 5.71
CA ARG A 40 -3.55 22.57 6.99
C ARG A 40 -4.51 22.69 8.18
N ARG A 41 -5.42 23.67 8.17
CA ARG A 41 -6.43 23.85 9.23
C ARG A 41 -7.44 22.71 9.23
N LEU A 42 -7.93 22.30 8.06
CA LEU A 42 -8.87 21.19 7.92
C LEU A 42 -8.26 19.83 8.31
N LEU A 43 -6.96 19.67 8.09
CA LEU A 43 -6.24 18.43 8.41
C LEU A 43 -5.57 18.44 9.80
N ALA A 44 -5.69 19.53 10.56
CA ALA A 44 -4.92 19.74 11.80
C ALA A 44 -5.11 18.64 12.85
N ASP A 45 -6.29 18.03 12.91
CA ASP A 45 -6.61 16.98 13.89
C ASP A 45 -5.85 15.67 13.64
N HIS A 46 -5.46 15.39 12.39
CA HIS A 46 -4.83 14.11 12.00
C HIS A 46 -3.44 14.29 11.37
N LEU A 47 -3.26 15.29 10.51
CA LEU A 47 -2.04 15.56 9.74
C LEU A 47 -1.59 17.02 9.88
N PRO A 48 -1.26 17.49 11.10
CA PRO A 48 -0.99 18.91 11.37
C PRO A 48 0.31 19.46 10.77
N ILE A 49 1.24 18.59 10.35
CA ILE A 49 2.60 19.02 9.96
C ILE A 49 2.69 19.03 8.43
N GLU A 50 2.92 20.22 7.87
CA GLU A 50 3.18 20.39 6.44
C GLU A 50 4.68 20.21 6.13
N ARG A 51 4.99 19.51 5.03
CA ARG A 51 6.32 19.29 4.48
C ARG A 51 6.29 19.51 2.97
N GLN A 52 7.38 20.07 2.44
CA GLN A 52 7.64 20.04 1.01
C GLN A 52 8.29 18.71 0.65
N ALA A 53 7.80 18.09 -0.41
CA ALA A 53 8.28 16.82 -0.91
C ALA A 53 8.55 16.91 -2.42
N GLN A 54 9.37 15.99 -2.91
CA GLN A 54 9.63 15.86 -4.33
C GLN A 54 9.75 14.38 -4.71
N ASP A 55 9.16 14.02 -5.84
CA ASP A 55 9.34 12.73 -6.48
C ASP A 55 9.97 12.94 -7.86
N VAL A 56 10.76 11.97 -8.31
CA VAL A 56 11.28 11.97 -9.68
C VAL A 56 10.33 11.14 -10.54
N ALA A 57 9.58 11.82 -11.41
CA ALA A 57 8.78 11.18 -12.44
C ALA A 57 9.56 11.08 -13.76
N TRP A 58 9.35 10.03 -14.54
CA TRP A 58 9.91 9.91 -15.87
C TRP A 58 8.91 10.48 -16.88
N ALA A 59 9.21 11.66 -17.42
CA ALA A 59 8.38 12.31 -18.43
C ALA A 59 8.96 12.09 -19.84
N MET A 60 8.11 12.02 -20.85
CA MET A 60 8.55 12.00 -22.25
C MET A 60 9.14 13.36 -22.62
N GLY A 61 10.46 13.43 -22.83
CA GLY A 61 11.15 14.64 -23.22
C GLY A 61 10.93 14.99 -24.70
N ALA A 62 11.21 16.24 -25.05
CA ALA A 62 11.25 16.68 -26.44
C ALA A 62 12.35 15.89 -27.19
N GLY A 63 11.95 15.01 -28.10
CA GLY A 63 12.85 14.07 -28.80
C GLY A 63 12.56 12.59 -28.53
N GLY A 64 11.54 12.26 -27.72
CA GLY A 64 11.10 10.88 -27.51
C GLY A 64 11.90 10.10 -26.46
N ASN A 65 12.93 10.72 -25.88
CA ASN A 65 13.68 10.13 -24.77
C ASN A 65 13.04 10.49 -23.43
N PRO A 66 12.84 9.54 -22.50
CA PRO A 66 12.37 9.83 -21.16
C PRO A 66 13.41 10.66 -20.42
N THR A 67 12.99 11.80 -19.89
CA THR A 67 13.80 12.69 -19.05
C THR A 67 13.23 12.72 -17.64
N PRO A 68 14.08 12.69 -16.59
CA PRO A 68 13.62 12.81 -15.22
C PRO A 68 13.06 14.22 -14.98
N ALA A 69 11.81 14.29 -14.55
CA ALA A 69 11.12 15.51 -14.14
C ALA A 69 10.84 15.42 -12.63
N ALA A 70 11.34 16.39 -11.86
CA ALA A 70 11.03 16.47 -10.45
C ALA A 70 9.63 17.08 -10.28
N GLU A 71 8.70 16.33 -9.70
CA GLU A 71 7.42 16.85 -9.25
C GLU A 71 7.58 17.27 -7.79
N ARG A 72 7.33 18.55 -7.50
CA ARG A 72 7.27 19.06 -6.12
C ARG A 72 5.83 19.12 -5.67
N PHE A 73 5.59 18.72 -4.42
CA PHE A 73 4.25 18.70 -3.85
C PHE A 73 4.28 18.90 -2.34
N VAL A 74 3.11 19.25 -1.81
CA VAL A 74 2.89 19.38 -0.37
C VAL A 74 2.51 18.03 0.21
N ARG A 75 3.11 17.68 1.35
CA ARG A 75 2.79 16.49 2.14
C ARG A 75 2.41 16.89 3.55
N TYR A 76 1.27 16.42 4.02
CA TYR A 76 0.81 16.58 5.40
C TYR A 76 1.06 15.29 6.16
N VAL A 77 1.67 15.38 7.35
CA VAL A 77 2.03 14.21 8.17
C VAL A 77 1.52 14.36 9.59
N ASN A 78 1.24 13.21 10.23
CA ASN A 78 0.95 13.18 11.67
C ASN A 78 2.23 13.43 12.48
N ARG A 79 2.08 13.73 13.78
CA ARG A 79 3.21 14.06 14.67
C ARG A 79 4.20 12.90 14.84
N ASP A 80 3.69 11.68 14.79
CA ASP A 80 4.51 10.46 14.89
C ASP A 80 5.21 10.11 13.58
N ASN A 81 4.95 10.86 12.51
CA ASN A 81 5.43 10.63 11.15
C ASN A 81 5.14 9.20 10.64
N THR A 82 3.98 8.64 10.97
CA THR A 82 3.53 7.30 10.58
C THR A 82 2.36 7.30 9.61
N ILE A 83 1.76 8.47 9.35
CA ILE A 83 0.71 8.68 8.34
C ILE A 83 1.06 9.93 7.56
N ALA A 84 0.95 9.86 6.24
CA ALA A 84 1.14 10.98 5.33
C ALA A 84 -0.01 11.08 4.32
N ALA A 85 -0.36 12.31 3.94
CA ALA A 85 -1.16 12.60 2.76
C ALA A 85 -0.38 13.54 1.83
N SER A 86 -0.10 13.07 0.62
CA SER A 86 0.64 13.80 -0.42
C SER A 86 -0.33 14.37 -1.45
N MET A 87 -0.29 15.69 -1.67
CA MET A 87 -1.12 16.43 -2.62
C MET A 87 -0.35 16.66 -3.93
N LYS A 88 -0.37 15.68 -4.83
CA LYS A 88 0.29 15.77 -6.13
C LYS A 88 -0.61 16.43 -7.16
N THR A 89 -0.04 16.79 -8.31
CA THR A 89 -0.77 17.48 -9.40
C THR A 89 -1.89 16.60 -9.98
N GLN A 90 -1.65 15.29 -10.05
CA GLN A 90 -2.55 14.29 -10.64
C GLN A 90 -2.90 13.15 -9.68
N ALA A 91 -2.54 13.26 -8.40
CA ALA A 91 -2.87 12.24 -7.43
C ALA A 91 -2.98 12.78 -6.01
N VAL A 92 -3.83 12.12 -5.22
CA VAL A 92 -3.82 12.19 -3.76
C VAL A 92 -3.36 10.83 -3.25
N VAL A 93 -2.29 10.82 -2.45
CA VAL A 93 -1.68 9.58 -1.95
C VAL A 93 -1.66 9.62 -0.44
N ILE A 94 -2.32 8.65 0.20
CA ILE A 94 -2.31 8.47 1.65
C ILE A 94 -1.48 7.22 1.94
N GLU A 95 -0.51 7.36 2.82
CA GLU A 95 0.40 6.29 3.22
C GLU A 95 0.40 6.13 4.73
N THR A 96 0.44 4.91 5.23
CA THR A 96 0.64 4.64 6.66
C THR A 96 1.52 3.44 6.94
N THR A 97 2.44 3.59 7.89
CA THR A 97 3.20 2.49 8.50
C THR A 97 2.54 2.02 9.80
N ALA A 98 1.62 2.80 10.37
CA ALA A 98 0.87 2.48 11.59
C ALA A 98 -0.55 2.00 11.27
N TYR A 99 -0.67 1.06 10.33
CA TYR A 99 -1.98 0.54 9.92
C TYR A 99 -2.66 -0.21 11.06
N THR A 100 -3.88 0.20 11.39
CA THR A 100 -4.75 -0.41 12.39
C THR A 100 -5.82 -1.26 11.72
N ASN A 101 -6.68 -0.62 10.93
CA ASN A 101 -7.77 -1.25 10.21
C ASN A 101 -8.17 -0.44 8.97
N PHE A 102 -8.97 -1.07 8.12
CA PHE A 102 -9.38 -0.48 6.84
C PHE A 102 -10.31 0.73 7.03
N ASP A 103 -11.29 0.64 7.92
CA ASP A 103 -12.30 1.68 8.10
C ASP A 103 -11.67 3.00 8.59
N GLU A 104 -10.75 2.94 9.57
CA GLU A 104 -9.99 4.10 10.05
C GLU A 104 -9.14 4.73 8.95
N LEU A 105 -8.47 3.92 8.13
CA LEU A 105 -7.66 4.45 7.03
C LEU A 105 -8.53 5.12 5.96
N VAL A 106 -9.66 4.51 5.60
CA VAL A 106 -10.62 5.07 4.66
C VAL A 106 -11.18 6.39 5.19
N ASP A 107 -11.51 6.49 6.47
CA ASP A 107 -11.97 7.74 7.07
C ASP A 107 -10.94 8.86 6.91
N VAL A 108 -9.64 8.57 7.11
CA VAL A 108 -8.56 9.54 6.87
C VAL A 108 -8.48 9.92 5.40
N VAL A 109 -8.54 8.95 4.48
CA VAL A 109 -8.52 9.18 3.02
C VAL A 109 -9.67 10.10 2.62
N MET A 110 -10.90 9.79 3.02
CA MET A 110 -12.06 10.57 2.62
C MET A 110 -12.02 11.98 3.20
N ARG A 111 -11.56 12.17 4.44
CA ARG A 111 -11.34 13.52 5.01
C ARG A 111 -10.34 14.33 4.20
N VAL A 112 -9.24 13.70 3.78
CA VAL A 112 -8.20 14.34 2.98
C VAL A 112 -8.75 14.77 1.61
N VAL A 113 -9.50 13.89 0.95
CA VAL A 113 -10.10 14.16 -0.36
C VAL A 113 -11.16 15.23 -0.29
N ASP A 114 -12.02 15.17 0.73
CA ASP A 114 -13.06 16.17 0.99
C ASP A 114 -12.44 17.55 1.26
N ALA A 115 -11.34 17.60 2.05
CA ALA A 115 -10.63 18.84 2.33
C ALA A 115 -9.95 19.41 1.08
N ARG A 116 -9.31 18.57 0.26
CA ARG A 116 -8.69 19.00 -1.00
C ARG A 116 -9.73 19.55 -1.99
N SER A 117 -10.87 18.87 -2.11
CA SER A 117 -11.92 19.23 -3.07
C SER A 117 -12.56 20.59 -2.81
N GLN A 118 -12.36 21.18 -1.63
CA GLN A 118 -12.80 22.55 -1.31
C GLN A 118 -11.96 23.64 -2.01
N PHE A 119 -10.73 23.34 -2.45
CA PHE A 119 -9.82 24.33 -3.03
C PHE A 119 -9.41 24.01 -4.46
N SER A 120 -9.20 22.73 -4.76
CA SER A 120 -8.82 22.24 -6.08
C SER A 120 -9.67 21.00 -6.36
N PRO A 121 -10.89 21.18 -6.92
CA PRO A 121 -11.85 20.11 -7.08
C PRO A 121 -11.33 18.97 -7.93
N ILE A 122 -11.58 17.74 -7.49
CA ILE A 122 -11.38 16.56 -8.31
C ILE A 122 -12.51 16.51 -9.33
N VAL A 123 -12.19 16.70 -10.61
CA VAL A 123 -13.20 16.68 -11.68
C VAL A 123 -13.49 15.28 -12.22
N GLY A 124 -12.63 14.31 -11.91
CA GLY A 124 -12.80 12.92 -12.31
C GLY A 124 -11.77 11.99 -11.70
N VAL A 125 -11.98 10.68 -11.84
CA VAL A 125 -11.13 9.65 -11.24
C VAL A 125 -10.54 8.73 -12.32
N GLU A 126 -9.21 8.74 -12.46
CA GLU A 126 -8.47 7.96 -13.46
C GLU A 126 -7.99 6.62 -12.91
N ARG A 127 -7.77 6.54 -11.59
CA ARG A 127 -7.34 5.31 -10.91
C ARG A 127 -7.64 5.39 -9.43
N LEU A 128 -8.08 4.27 -8.85
CA LEU A 128 -8.09 4.04 -7.41
C LEU A 128 -7.17 2.87 -7.10
N GLY A 129 -6.27 3.04 -6.14
CA GLY A 129 -5.28 2.03 -5.76
C GLY A 129 -5.26 1.80 -4.26
N LEU A 130 -5.14 0.55 -3.86
CA LEU A 130 -4.98 0.09 -2.49
C LEU A 130 -3.86 -0.94 -2.45
N ARG A 131 -2.75 -0.60 -1.80
CA ARG A 131 -1.55 -1.43 -1.71
C ARG A 131 -1.22 -1.75 -0.27
N TYR A 132 -0.96 -3.03 0.01
CA TYR A 132 -0.40 -3.51 1.26
C TYR A 132 0.97 -4.10 1.02
N VAL A 133 1.97 -3.61 1.76
CA VAL A 133 3.30 -4.22 1.84
C VAL A 133 3.42 -4.88 3.20
N LEU A 134 3.61 -6.19 3.21
CA LEU A 134 3.73 -6.98 4.42
C LEU A 134 5.11 -7.63 4.52
N GLU A 135 5.58 -7.70 5.76
CA GLU A 135 6.87 -8.23 6.15
C GLU A 135 6.65 -9.34 7.16
N VAL A 136 6.42 -10.56 6.67
CA VAL A 136 6.16 -11.72 7.52
C VAL A 136 7.48 -12.23 8.08
N ARG A 137 7.59 -12.26 9.40
CA ARG A 137 8.75 -12.78 10.12
C ARG A 137 8.36 -13.98 10.96
N VAL A 138 9.23 -14.98 10.93
CA VAL A 138 9.04 -16.23 11.66
C VAL A 138 10.36 -16.63 12.34
N PRO A 139 10.32 -17.46 13.39
CA PRO A 139 11.53 -17.92 14.05
C PRO A 139 12.52 -18.55 13.07
N VAL A 140 13.79 -18.14 13.17
CA VAL A 140 14.89 -18.71 12.39
C VAL A 140 15.35 -20.00 13.05
N GLY A 141 15.62 -21.04 12.25
CA GLY A 141 16.17 -22.30 12.74
C GLY A 141 17.56 -22.15 13.35
N VAL A 142 18.00 -23.17 14.09
CA VAL A 142 19.33 -23.20 14.74
C VAL A 142 20.47 -23.08 13.71
N ASP A 143 20.23 -23.50 12.48
CA ASP A 143 21.15 -23.42 11.34
C ASP A 143 21.08 -22.08 10.57
N GLY A 144 20.27 -21.12 11.04
CA GLY A 144 20.07 -19.83 10.37
C GLY A 144 19.10 -19.88 9.20
N ARG A 145 18.46 -21.02 8.91
CA ARG A 145 17.52 -21.18 7.79
C ARG A 145 16.07 -21.09 8.25
N ILE A 146 15.20 -20.68 7.34
CA ILE A 146 13.75 -20.71 7.54
C ILE A 146 13.14 -21.75 6.61
N GLU A 147 12.46 -22.72 7.21
CA GLU A 147 11.59 -23.65 6.50
C GLU A 147 10.25 -22.99 6.20
N TRP A 148 10.20 -22.19 5.13
CA TRP A 148 9.03 -21.37 4.75
C TRP A 148 7.76 -22.19 4.55
N SER A 149 7.87 -23.46 4.19
CA SER A 149 6.74 -24.39 4.02
C SER A 149 5.92 -24.62 5.29
N ASN A 150 6.47 -24.32 6.47
CA ASN A 150 5.74 -24.37 7.74
C ASN A 150 4.83 -23.17 7.96
N TRP A 151 5.01 -22.09 7.20
CA TRP A 151 4.47 -20.77 7.50
C TRP A 151 3.67 -20.19 6.34
N ILE A 152 4.16 -20.39 5.12
CA ILE A 152 3.63 -19.86 3.87
C ILE A 152 3.02 -21.00 3.04
N ALA A 153 1.88 -20.74 2.41
CA ALA A 153 1.19 -21.73 1.58
C ALA A 153 2.08 -22.24 0.42
N GLU A 154 2.02 -23.54 0.15
CA GLU A 154 2.88 -24.22 -0.83
C GLU A 154 2.91 -23.59 -2.23
N PRO A 155 1.77 -23.13 -2.80
CA PRO A 155 1.77 -22.49 -4.13
C PRO A 155 2.63 -21.24 -4.22
N LEU A 156 3.00 -20.65 -3.09
CA LEU A 156 3.82 -19.45 -3.01
C LEU A 156 5.29 -19.76 -2.74
N LEU A 157 5.73 -21.01 -2.66
CA LEU A 157 7.10 -21.30 -2.21
C LEU A 157 8.14 -21.34 -3.35
N GLY A 158 7.73 -21.06 -4.59
CA GLY A 158 8.59 -21.17 -5.76
C GLY A 158 9.13 -22.59 -5.94
N PRO A 159 10.13 -22.80 -6.83
CA PRO A 159 10.64 -24.12 -7.16
C PRO A 159 11.65 -24.66 -6.13
N GLN A 160 11.34 -24.57 -4.83
CA GLN A 160 12.26 -24.99 -3.74
C GLN A 160 12.75 -26.44 -3.84
N ARG A 161 11.96 -27.31 -4.49
CA ARG A 161 12.28 -28.73 -4.66
C ARG A 161 13.07 -29.04 -5.95
N ILE A 162 13.36 -28.02 -6.76
CA ILE A 162 14.05 -28.17 -8.05
C ILE A 162 15.45 -27.55 -7.92
N ALA A 163 16.44 -28.41 -7.74
CA ALA A 163 17.85 -28.06 -7.60
C ALA A 163 18.68 -28.77 -8.68
N PRO A 164 18.84 -28.19 -9.88
CA PRO A 164 19.53 -28.85 -10.97
C PRO A 164 21.04 -28.96 -10.69
N ALA A 165 21.63 -30.13 -11.00
CA ALA A 165 23.07 -30.35 -11.02
C ALA A 165 23.85 -29.92 -9.74
N GLY A 166 23.24 -30.08 -8.57
CA GLY A 166 23.87 -29.71 -7.29
C GLY A 166 23.87 -28.20 -6.98
N LEU A 167 23.19 -27.38 -7.79
CA LEU A 167 22.94 -25.97 -7.50
C LEU A 167 21.93 -25.84 -6.36
N THR A 168 22.08 -24.80 -5.54
CA THR A 168 21.12 -24.47 -4.48
C THR A 168 20.34 -23.22 -4.90
N LEU A 169 19.02 -23.23 -4.69
CA LEU A 169 18.20 -22.05 -4.88
C LEU A 169 18.54 -21.01 -3.79
N THR A 170 19.15 -19.90 -4.19
CA THR A 170 19.59 -18.83 -3.27
C THR A 170 18.54 -17.75 -3.08
N GLU A 171 17.77 -17.46 -4.13
CA GLU A 171 16.74 -16.44 -4.15
C GLU A 171 15.65 -16.80 -5.16
N TRP A 172 14.44 -16.32 -4.91
CA TRP A 172 13.36 -16.36 -5.89
C TRP A 172 12.31 -15.30 -5.52
N GLN A 173 11.58 -14.82 -6.52
CA GLN A 173 10.43 -13.94 -6.34
C GLN A 173 9.34 -14.37 -7.30
N GLY A 174 8.09 -14.25 -6.86
CA GLY A 174 6.89 -14.55 -7.63
C GLY A 174 6.04 -13.32 -7.85
N ALA A 175 5.30 -13.31 -8.96
CA ALA A 175 4.27 -12.32 -9.22
C ALA A 175 3.03 -13.02 -9.79
N ALA A 176 1.86 -12.70 -9.23
CA ALA A 176 0.57 -13.11 -9.76
C ALA A 176 -0.24 -11.87 -10.15
N VAL A 177 -0.94 -11.94 -11.28
CA VAL A 177 -1.82 -10.85 -11.75
C VAL A 177 -3.22 -11.41 -11.93
N TYR A 178 -4.15 -10.88 -11.15
CA TYR A 178 -5.57 -11.18 -11.21
C TYR A 178 -6.28 -10.05 -11.93
N ARG A 179 -7.19 -10.40 -12.84
CA ARG A 179 -8.03 -9.45 -13.57
C ARG A 179 -9.46 -9.97 -13.56
N GLU A 180 -10.41 -9.05 -13.45
CA GLU A 180 -11.82 -9.38 -13.68
C GLU A 180 -12.07 -9.74 -15.15
N ALA A 181 -13.12 -10.51 -15.40
CA ALA A 181 -13.54 -10.86 -16.76
C ALA A 181 -13.98 -9.63 -17.56
N GLN A 182 -14.60 -8.66 -16.88
CA GLN A 182 -14.81 -7.32 -17.41
C GLN A 182 -13.66 -6.43 -16.93
N PRO A 183 -13.07 -5.59 -17.80
CA PRO A 183 -11.98 -4.70 -17.37
C PRO A 183 -12.49 -3.71 -16.33
N GLY A 184 -11.62 -3.29 -15.42
CA GLY A 184 -12.00 -2.40 -14.32
C GLY A 184 -11.09 -2.60 -13.13
N LYS A 185 -11.22 -3.75 -12.45
CA LYS A 185 -10.37 -4.09 -11.30
C LYS A 185 -9.25 -5.06 -11.67
N SER A 186 -8.13 -4.91 -11.00
CA SER A 186 -6.99 -5.81 -11.11
C SER A 186 -6.26 -5.86 -9.78
N MET A 187 -5.58 -6.96 -9.53
CA MET A 187 -4.75 -7.13 -8.35
C MET A 187 -3.43 -7.78 -8.76
N ILE A 188 -2.33 -7.21 -8.30
CA ILE A 188 -0.99 -7.76 -8.47
C ILE A 188 -0.51 -8.19 -7.11
N VAL A 189 0.00 -9.41 -7.00
CA VAL A 189 0.64 -9.88 -5.78
C VAL A 189 2.08 -10.24 -6.09
N ARG A 190 3.03 -9.56 -5.46
CA ARG A 190 4.45 -9.86 -5.53
C ARG A 190 4.88 -10.45 -4.20
N TYR A 191 5.64 -11.54 -4.26
CA TYR A 191 5.95 -12.28 -3.05
C TYR A 191 7.28 -13.02 -3.15
N GLY A 192 7.85 -13.36 -1.99
CA GLY A 192 9.07 -14.16 -1.91
C GLY A 192 9.93 -13.82 -0.69
N PRO A 193 10.97 -14.62 -0.43
CA PRO A 193 11.93 -14.33 0.62
C PRO A 193 12.71 -13.04 0.34
N GLY A 194 12.91 -12.24 1.39
CA GLY A 194 13.77 -11.07 1.42
C GLY A 194 14.67 -11.09 2.64
N VAL A 195 15.63 -10.17 2.69
CA VAL A 195 16.55 -9.98 3.82
C VAL A 195 16.59 -8.51 4.19
N GLY A 196 16.67 -8.20 5.48
CA GLY A 196 16.64 -6.81 5.95
C GLY A 196 15.20 -6.39 6.18
N GLN A 197 14.70 -5.38 5.47
CA GLN A 197 13.38 -4.80 5.66
C GLN A 197 12.69 -4.56 4.32
N ALA A 198 11.36 -4.55 4.31
CA ALA A 198 10.58 -4.35 3.08
C ALA A 198 10.61 -2.90 2.55
N LEU A 199 10.80 -1.93 3.44
CA LEU A 199 10.89 -0.51 3.10
C LEU A 199 12.35 -0.04 3.12
N ASP A 200 12.67 0.91 2.24
CA ASP A 200 13.96 1.58 2.23
C ASP A 200 14.22 2.32 3.57
N ALA A 201 15.46 2.30 4.05
CA ALA A 201 15.82 2.98 5.30
C ALA A 201 15.64 4.51 5.26
N SER A 202 15.65 5.10 4.06
CA SER A 202 15.38 6.52 3.80
C SER A 202 13.91 6.82 3.52
N TYR A 203 13.02 5.83 3.63
CA TYR A 203 11.60 6.04 3.44
C TYR A 203 11.06 7.10 4.41
N HIS A 204 10.21 7.98 3.90
CA HIS A 204 9.89 9.24 4.57
C HIS A 204 9.01 9.09 5.81
N LEU A 205 8.25 7.99 5.92
CA LEU A 205 7.50 7.65 7.12
C LEU A 205 8.37 6.87 8.11
N ARG A 206 8.23 7.20 9.38
CA ARG A 206 8.78 6.43 10.49
C ARG A 206 8.21 5.03 10.47
N ARG A 207 9.09 4.04 10.51
CA ARG A 207 8.73 2.62 10.63
C ARG A 207 8.20 2.30 12.04
N THR A 208 7.15 1.51 12.11
CA THR A 208 6.51 1.02 13.35
C THR A 208 6.88 -0.43 13.67
N LEU A 209 7.02 -1.27 12.64
CA LEU A 209 7.52 -2.62 12.79
C LEU A 209 8.98 -2.58 13.31
N PRO A 210 9.34 -3.47 14.25
CA PRO A 210 10.71 -3.54 14.76
C PRO A 210 11.74 -3.63 13.63
N ALA A 211 12.80 -2.84 13.73
CA ALA A 211 13.96 -2.95 12.85
C ALA A 211 14.71 -4.24 13.21
N GLN A 212 14.48 -5.31 12.44
CA GLN A 212 15.14 -6.58 12.62
C GLN A 212 16.03 -6.87 11.42
N GLN A 213 17.25 -7.33 11.69
CA GLN A 213 18.13 -7.89 10.66
C GLN A 213 17.69 -9.33 10.37
N GLY A 214 17.98 -9.81 9.17
CA GLY A 214 17.72 -11.19 8.77
C GLY A 214 16.51 -11.36 7.85
N PRO A 215 16.15 -12.63 7.58
CA PRO A 215 15.17 -12.98 6.55
C PRO A 215 13.74 -12.58 6.95
N PHE A 216 12.94 -12.28 5.93
CA PHE A 216 11.49 -12.10 6.02
C PHE A 216 10.85 -12.64 4.73
N PHE A 217 9.53 -12.82 4.75
CA PHE A 217 8.76 -13.12 3.54
C PHE A 217 7.96 -11.88 3.15
N LEU A 218 8.23 -11.37 1.95
CA LEU A 218 7.51 -10.24 1.38
C LEU A 218 6.16 -10.71 0.84
N LEU A 219 5.10 -9.96 1.16
CA LEU A 219 3.85 -9.97 0.41
C LEU A 219 3.52 -8.52 0.05
N ASP A 220 3.52 -8.19 -1.23
CA ASP A 220 3.14 -6.89 -1.77
C ASP A 220 1.88 -7.07 -2.62
N ILE A 221 0.73 -6.68 -2.06
CA ILE A 221 -0.60 -6.82 -2.65
C ILE A 221 -1.03 -5.43 -3.14
N ASP A 222 -1.12 -5.25 -4.45
CA ASP A 222 -1.51 -4.01 -5.12
C ASP A 222 -2.83 -4.24 -5.85
N SER A 223 -3.94 -3.84 -5.22
CA SER A 223 -5.29 -3.90 -5.77
C SER A 223 -5.69 -2.55 -6.31
N PHE A 224 -6.24 -2.51 -7.52
CA PHE A 224 -6.59 -1.24 -8.14
C PHE A 224 -7.74 -1.34 -9.11
N TRP A 225 -8.34 -0.19 -9.33
CA TRP A 225 -9.38 0.04 -10.31
C TRP A 225 -8.98 1.15 -11.28
N THR A 226 -9.34 0.99 -12.54
CA THR A 226 -9.23 2.00 -13.60
C THR A 226 -10.52 2.00 -14.42
N PRO A 227 -11.05 3.17 -14.83
CA PRO A 227 -12.29 3.23 -15.58
C PRO A 227 -12.18 2.57 -16.95
N THR A 228 -13.27 1.97 -17.40
CA THR A 228 -13.41 1.48 -18.78
C THR A 228 -14.13 2.51 -19.62
N GLY A 229 -13.38 3.20 -20.49
CA GLY A 229 -13.94 4.23 -21.36
C GLY A 229 -13.69 5.64 -20.82
N ALA A 230 -14.77 6.42 -20.66
CA ALA A 230 -14.68 7.79 -20.18
C ALA A 230 -14.23 7.85 -18.70
N ILE A 231 -13.52 8.92 -18.36
CA ILE A 231 -13.17 9.23 -16.97
C ILE A 231 -14.47 9.64 -16.26
N PRO A 232 -14.93 8.90 -15.23
CA PRO A 232 -16.11 9.28 -14.49
C PRO A 232 -15.83 10.54 -13.68
N GLU A 233 -16.87 11.35 -13.49
CA GLU A 233 -16.84 12.46 -12.54
C GLU A 233 -16.54 11.94 -11.13
N TYR A 234 -15.92 12.79 -10.32
CA TYR A 234 -15.68 12.45 -8.93
C TYR A 234 -17.02 12.33 -8.19
N ASP A 235 -17.29 11.13 -7.69
CA ASP A 235 -18.39 10.86 -6.77
C ASP A 235 -17.81 10.19 -5.52
N ARG A 236 -18.07 10.83 -4.37
CA ARG A 236 -17.51 10.43 -3.08
C ARG A 236 -17.90 9.01 -2.69
N ASP A 237 -19.17 8.66 -2.91
CA ASP A 237 -19.72 7.36 -2.49
C ASP A 237 -19.26 6.24 -3.43
N ALA A 238 -19.09 6.54 -4.72
CA ALA A 238 -18.49 5.64 -5.69
C ALA A 238 -17.02 5.36 -5.37
N VAL A 239 -16.25 6.38 -4.98
CA VAL A 239 -14.85 6.20 -4.54
C VAL A 239 -14.77 5.32 -3.30
N LEU A 240 -15.60 5.61 -2.30
CA LEU A 240 -15.68 4.81 -1.07
C LEU A 240 -16.03 3.34 -1.36
N THR A 241 -17.08 3.13 -2.14
CA THR A 241 -17.52 1.78 -2.56
C THR A 241 -16.41 1.06 -3.32
N THR A 242 -15.71 1.75 -4.20
CA THR A 242 -14.61 1.15 -4.96
C THR A 242 -13.45 0.74 -4.05
N PHE A 243 -13.09 1.54 -3.04
CA PHE A 243 -12.08 1.12 -2.07
C PHE A 243 -12.49 -0.11 -1.27
N GLN A 244 -13.76 -0.20 -0.85
CA GLN A 244 -14.29 -1.39 -0.18
C GLN A 244 -14.20 -2.63 -1.08
N ASP A 245 -14.52 -2.46 -2.36
CA ASP A 245 -14.41 -3.51 -3.39
C ASP A 245 -12.96 -3.94 -3.65
N LEU A 246 -11.97 -3.04 -3.54
CA LEU A 246 -10.55 -3.36 -3.64
C LEU A 246 -10.01 -4.04 -2.38
N TYR A 247 -10.60 -3.76 -1.22
CA TYR A 247 -10.17 -4.32 0.06
C TYR A 247 -10.51 -5.81 0.22
N GLN A 248 -11.71 -6.25 -0.17
CA GLN A 248 -12.11 -7.65 0.05
C GLN A 248 -11.20 -8.68 -0.63
N PRO A 249 -10.80 -8.51 -1.92
CA PRO A 249 -9.86 -9.43 -2.56
C PRO A 249 -8.48 -9.40 -1.92
N ALA A 250 -7.96 -8.20 -1.57
CA ALA A 250 -6.66 -8.06 -0.92
C ALA A 250 -6.62 -8.80 0.44
N ARG A 251 -7.68 -8.63 1.24
CA ARG A 251 -7.85 -9.33 2.52
C ARG A 251 -7.96 -10.85 2.34
N THR A 252 -8.71 -11.30 1.34
CA THR A 252 -8.90 -12.73 1.06
C THR A 252 -7.57 -13.37 0.66
N VAL A 253 -6.84 -12.74 -0.26
CA VAL A 253 -5.51 -13.20 -0.67
C VAL A 253 -4.57 -13.26 0.53
N PHE A 254 -4.49 -12.20 1.34
CA PHE A 254 -3.65 -12.23 2.53
C PHE A 254 -3.98 -13.43 3.43
N ALA A 255 -5.26 -13.66 3.70
CA ALA A 255 -5.69 -14.80 4.52
C ALA A 255 -5.35 -16.14 3.87
N GLU A 256 -5.49 -16.30 2.55
CA GLU A 256 -5.20 -17.57 1.88
C GLU A 256 -3.71 -17.86 1.73
N MET A 257 -2.87 -16.82 1.72
CA MET A 257 -1.42 -16.94 1.54
C MET A 257 -0.67 -17.45 2.79
N LEU A 258 -1.32 -17.41 3.95
CA LEU A 258 -0.75 -17.89 5.21
C LEU A 258 -1.25 -19.31 5.53
N THR A 259 -0.37 -20.14 6.10
CA THR A 259 -0.77 -21.41 6.70
C THR A 259 -1.67 -21.18 7.93
N ASN A 260 -2.46 -22.18 8.31
CA ASN A 260 -3.25 -22.11 9.55
C ASN A 260 -2.36 -21.89 10.79
N ARG A 261 -1.17 -22.48 10.81
CA ARG A 261 -0.17 -22.26 11.87
C ARG A 261 0.17 -20.78 12.03
N LEU A 262 0.51 -20.11 10.93
CA LEU A 262 0.87 -18.70 11.00
C LEU A 262 -0.36 -17.83 11.34
N LYS A 263 -1.56 -18.21 10.89
CA LYS A 263 -2.78 -17.54 11.33
C LYS A 263 -2.93 -17.65 12.84
N ASP A 264 -2.88 -18.86 13.39
CA ASP A 264 -3.06 -19.09 14.83
C ASP A 264 -2.00 -18.36 15.67
N ASP A 265 -0.74 -18.33 15.22
CA ASP A 265 0.33 -17.57 15.88
C ASP A 265 0.05 -16.06 15.87
N LEU A 266 -0.38 -15.51 14.72
CA LEU A 266 -0.82 -14.11 14.65
C LEU A 266 -2.03 -13.85 15.56
N LEU A 267 -2.99 -14.78 15.65
CA LEU A 267 -4.19 -14.65 16.49
C LEU A 267 -3.90 -14.71 18.01
N SER A 268 -2.74 -15.24 18.40
CA SER A 268 -2.37 -15.52 19.80
C SER A 268 -1.42 -14.48 20.42
N SER A 269 -1.03 -13.45 19.65
CA SER A 269 -0.03 -12.42 20.02
C SER A 269 -0.61 -11.01 20.13
#